data_AF-A0A525PPL3-F1
#
_entry.id   AF-A0A525PPL3-F1
#
_cell.length_a   1.000
_cell.length_b   1.000
_cell.length_c   1.000
_cell.angle_alpha   90.00
_cell.angle_beta   90.00
_cell.angle_gamma   90.00
#
_symmetry.space_group_name_H-M   'P 1'
#
loop_
_entity.id
_entity.type
_entity.pdbx_description
1 polymer ?
#
loop_
_entity_poly.entity_id
_entity_poly.type
_entity_poly.pdbx_seq_one_letter_code
_entity_poly.pdbx_strand_id
1 'polypeptide(L)'
;GDAAHIVPPTGAKGLNLAVSDVYYLHDALISALKKRDRSGIDAYSSRALTRIWKAMRFSWQMTTMLHRFDDEDSFAAQMRRASLGHLSQSETARRDLAENYVGLPF
;
A
#
# COMPACT_ATOMS: atom_id res chain seq x y z
N GLY A 1 -0.94 -9.29 -8.03
CA GLY A 1 -2.28 -8.68 -8.11
C GLY A 1 -3.23 -9.47 -7.25
N ASP A 2 -4.52 -9.45 -7.56
CA ASP A 2 -5.58 -10.01 -6.69
C ASP A 2 -5.42 -11.48 -6.31
N ALA A 3 -4.75 -12.28 -7.14
CA ALA A 3 -4.37 -13.66 -6.81
C ALA A 3 -3.41 -13.79 -5.60
N ALA A 4 -2.74 -12.70 -5.21
CA ALA A 4 -1.74 -12.66 -4.13
C ALA A 4 -2.10 -11.67 -3.01
N HIS A 5 -2.86 -10.61 -3.29
CA HIS A 5 -3.23 -9.62 -2.28
C HIS A 5 -4.53 -8.91 -2.63
N ILE A 6 -5.32 -8.59 -1.61
CA ILE A 6 -6.56 -7.81 -1.70
C ILE A 6 -6.43 -6.65 -0.73
N VAL A 7 -6.87 -5.45 -1.13
CA VAL A 7 -6.85 -4.25 -0.29
C VAL A 7 -8.24 -3.61 -0.23
N PRO A 8 -8.63 -3.03 0.92
CA PRO A 8 -9.83 -2.20 0.99
C PRO A 8 -9.77 -1.08 -0.07
N PRO A 9 -10.86 -0.80 -0.80
CA PRO A 9 -10.87 0.17 -1.88
C PRO A 9 -10.58 1.60 -1.41
N THR A 10 -10.70 1.90 -0.11
CA THR A 10 -10.43 3.21 0.50
C THR A 10 -9.07 3.80 0.15
N GLY A 11 -8.04 2.96 0.00
CA GLY A 11 -6.69 3.41 -0.38
C GLY A 11 -6.47 3.56 -1.88
N ALA A 12 -7.41 3.10 -2.72
CA ALA A 12 -7.29 3.03 -4.18
C ALA A 12 -6.00 2.34 -4.68
N LYS A 13 -5.57 1.26 -4.00
CA LYS A 13 -4.26 0.62 -4.24
C LYS A 13 -4.29 -0.68 -5.04
N GLY A 14 -5.42 -1.37 -5.17
CA GLY A 14 -5.48 -2.74 -5.75
C GLY A 14 -4.84 -2.84 -7.14
N LEU A 15 -5.36 -2.08 -8.12
CA LEU A 15 -4.81 -2.08 -9.48
C LEU A 15 -3.36 -1.56 -9.52
N ASN A 16 -3.03 -0.52 -8.74
CA ASN A 16 -1.69 0.04 -8.68
C ASN A 16 -0.66 -0.97 -8.18
N LEU A 17 -1.02 -1.82 -7.21
CA LEU A 17 -0.18 -2.91 -6.74
C LEU A 17 -0.04 -4.02 -7.77
N ALA A 18 -1.12 -4.38 -8.47
CA ALA A 18 -1.05 -5.34 -9.56
C ALA A 18 -0.09 -4.87 -10.69
N VAL A 19 -0.11 -3.59 -11.04
CA VAL A 19 0.81 -3.00 -12.01
C VAL A 19 2.27 -3.09 -11.55
N SER A 20 2.56 -2.81 -10.27
CA SER A 20 3.92 -2.97 -9.75
C SER A 20 4.41 -4.42 -9.74
N ASP A 21 3.54 -5.38 -9.41
CA ASP A 21 3.88 -6.80 -9.48
C ASP A 21 4.25 -7.22 -10.90
N VAL A 22 3.43 -6.80 -11.89
CA VAL A 22 3.70 -7.07 -13.29
C VAL A 22 5.02 -6.44 -13.72
N TYR A 23 5.32 -5.22 -13.30
CA TYR A 23 6.59 -4.55 -13.58
C TYR A 23 7.79 -5.35 -13.04
N TYR A 24 7.75 -5.77 -11.77
CA TYR A 24 8.83 -6.55 -11.17
C TYR A 24 9.00 -7.93 -11.82
N LEU A 25 7.89 -8.61 -12.10
CA LEU A 25 7.91 -9.93 -12.72
C LEU A 25 8.37 -9.86 -14.18
N HIS A 26 7.95 -8.83 -14.92
CA HIS A 26 8.41 -8.56 -16.28
C HIS A 26 9.94 -8.47 -16.33
N ASP A 27 10.54 -7.63 -15.48
CA ASP A 27 11.98 -7.43 -15.45
C ASP A 27 12.72 -8.73 -15.08
N ALA A 28 12.20 -9.47 -14.09
CA ALA A 28 12.74 -10.75 -13.67
C ALA A 28 12.70 -11.80 -14.78
N LEU A 29 11.58 -11.92 -15.51
CA LEU A 29 11.42 -12.86 -16.62
C LEU A 29 12.34 -12.51 -17.79
N ILE A 30 12.49 -11.22 -18.12
CA ILE A 30 13.41 -10.78 -19.17
C ILE A 30 14.86 -11.15 -18.82
N SER A 31 15.29 -10.94 -17.57
CA SER A 31 16.64 -11.33 -17.13
C SER A 31 16.85 -12.85 -17.23
N ALA A 32 15.87 -13.63 -16.76
CA ALA A 32 15.96 -15.09 -16.78
C ALA A 32 16.02 -15.66 -18.20
N LEU A 33 15.18 -15.15 -19.12
CA LEU A 33 15.08 -15.70 -20.47
C LEU A 33 16.21 -15.22 -21.39
N LYS A 34 16.60 -13.94 -21.31
CA LYS A 34 17.59 -13.35 -22.23
C LYS A 34 19.02 -13.40 -21.70
N LYS A 35 19.20 -13.36 -20.38
CA LYS A 35 20.51 -13.30 -19.72
C LYS A 35 20.84 -14.55 -18.91
N ARG A 36 19.92 -15.52 -18.82
CA ARG A 36 20.03 -16.74 -18.00
C ARG A 36 20.27 -16.45 -16.51
N ASP A 37 19.82 -15.29 -16.05
CA ASP A 37 19.96 -14.85 -14.68
C ASP A 37 18.61 -14.96 -13.95
N ARG A 38 18.54 -15.88 -12.98
CA ARG A 38 17.33 -16.17 -12.20
C ARG A 38 17.21 -15.37 -10.91
N SER A 39 18.22 -14.57 -10.56
CA SER A 39 18.24 -13.81 -9.30
C SER A 39 17.00 -12.93 -9.11
N GLY A 40 16.50 -12.32 -10.20
CA GLY A 40 15.28 -11.51 -10.17
C GLY A 40 14.01 -12.32 -9.90
N ILE A 41 13.94 -13.58 -10.35
CA ILE A 41 12.80 -14.47 -10.05
C ILE A 41 12.85 -14.87 -8.57
N ASP A 42 14.03 -15.23 -8.08
CA ASP A 42 14.20 -15.67 -6.69
C ASP A 42 13.93 -14.54 -5.69
N ALA A 43 14.24 -13.30 -6.07
CA ALA A 43 13.99 -12.09 -5.27
C ALA A 43 12.62 -11.43 -5.52
N TYR A 44 11.80 -11.94 -6.46
CA TYR A 44 10.54 -11.29 -6.86
C TYR A 44 9.61 -11.07 -5.65
N SER A 45 9.37 -12.13 -4.88
CA SER A 45 8.41 -12.09 -3.77
C SER A 45 8.82 -11.11 -2.68
N SER A 46 10.10 -11.09 -2.28
CA SER A 46 10.58 -10.16 -1.25
C SER A 46 10.50 -8.70 -1.72
N ARG A 47 10.81 -8.43 -2.99
CA ARG A 47 10.68 -7.11 -3.59
C ARG A 47 9.23 -6.65 -3.65
N ALA A 48 8.33 -7.48 -4.17
CA ALA A 48 6.90 -7.15 -4.26
C ALA A 48 6.29 -6.91 -2.88
N LEU A 49 6.54 -7.80 -1.91
CA LEU A 49 6.01 -7.71 -0.56
C LEU A 49 6.39 -6.41 0.15
N THR A 50 7.60 -5.89 -0.07
CA THR A 50 8.04 -4.61 0.49
C THR A 50 7.11 -3.45 0.11
N ARG A 51 6.58 -3.45 -1.12
CA ARG A 51 5.63 -2.44 -1.60
C ARG A 51 4.20 -2.74 -1.15
N ILE A 52 3.79 -4.01 -1.24
CA ILE A 52 2.43 -4.45 -0.87
C ILE A 52 2.15 -4.09 0.60
N TRP A 53 3.07 -4.37 1.53
CA TRP A 53 2.87 -4.03 2.95
C TRP A 53 2.72 -2.52 3.21
N LYS A 54 3.44 -1.66 2.48
CA LYS A 54 3.30 -0.21 2.60
C LYS A 54 1.92 0.26 2.13
N ALA A 55 1.45 -0.26 1.01
CA ALA A 55 0.13 0.06 0.47
C ALA A 55 -1.02 -0.52 1.31
N MET A 56 -0.85 -1.72 1.89
CA MET A 56 -1.81 -2.31 2.82
C MET A 56 -1.91 -1.49 4.11
N ARG A 57 -0.77 -1.10 4.70
CA ARG A 57 -0.75 -0.18 5.85
C ARG A 57 -1.53 1.10 5.56
N PHE A 58 -1.27 1.73 4.42
CA PHE A 58 -1.97 2.95 4.02
C PHE A 58 -3.48 2.73 3.85
N SER A 59 -3.87 1.66 3.14
CA SER A 59 -5.29 1.35 2.88
C SER A 59 -6.04 1.02 4.18
N TRP A 60 -5.39 0.31 5.10
CA TRP A 60 -5.90 0.06 6.45
C TRP A 60 -6.06 1.36 7.24
N GLN A 61 -5.03 2.20 7.28
CA GLN A 61 -5.08 3.49 7.98
C GLN A 61 -6.23 4.38 7.46
N MET A 62 -6.39 4.48 6.14
CA MET A 62 -7.50 5.24 5.53
C MET A 62 -8.87 4.66 5.89
N THR A 63 -8.99 3.32 5.89
CA THR A 63 -10.25 2.65 6.23
C THR A 63 -10.63 2.92 7.69
N THR A 64 -9.70 2.71 8.62
CA THR A 64 -9.90 2.95 10.06
C THR A 64 -10.19 4.41 10.37
N MET A 65 -9.61 5.35 9.62
CA MET A 65 -9.80 6.79 9.85
C MET A 65 -11.14 7.31 9.31
N LEU A 66 -11.66 6.70 8.23
CA LEU A 66 -12.82 7.24 7.49
C LEU A 66 -14.13 6.48 7.70
N HIS A 67 -14.09 5.28 8.29
CA HIS A 67 -15.28 4.46 8.53
C HIS A 67 -15.60 4.33 10.02
N ARG A 68 -16.88 4.11 10.33
CA ARG A 68 -17.38 3.64 11.63
C ARG A 68 -17.59 2.14 11.57
N PHE A 69 -17.19 1.45 12.63
CA PHE A 69 -17.41 0.01 12.80
C PHE A 69 -18.46 -0.21 13.89
N ASP A 70 -19.31 -1.22 13.72
CA ASP A 70 -20.48 -1.43 14.58
C ASP A 70 -20.11 -1.69 16.05
N ASP A 71 -18.97 -2.35 16.30
CA ASP A 71 -18.49 -2.72 17.64
C ASP A 71 -17.43 -1.76 18.22
N GLU A 72 -17.34 -0.53 17.72
CA GLU A 72 -16.30 0.42 18.17
C GLU A 72 -16.66 1.13 19.49
N ASP A 73 -15.68 1.28 20.37
CA ASP A 73 -15.85 1.99 21.64
C ASP A 73 -15.63 3.51 21.50
N SER A 74 -15.86 4.25 22.59
CA SER A 74 -15.66 5.69 22.63
C SER A 74 -14.20 6.09 22.38
N PHE A 75 -13.24 5.21 22.70
CA PHE A 75 -11.83 5.44 22.46
C PHE A 75 -11.51 5.45 20.97
N ALA A 76 -12.01 4.47 20.20
CA ALA A 76 -11.84 4.43 18.74
C ALA A 76 -12.38 5.70 18.05
N ALA A 77 -13.53 6.19 18.50
CA ALA A 77 -14.11 7.44 17.99
C ALA A 77 -13.23 8.65 18.27
N GLN A 78 -12.63 8.74 19.47
CA GLN A 78 -11.71 9.82 19.82
C GLN A 78 -10.39 9.73 19.05
N MET A 79 -9.85 8.52 18.84
CA MET A 79 -8.64 8.31 18.04
C MET A 79 -8.79 8.73 16.58
N ARG A 80 -9.94 8.47 15.96
CA ARG A 80 -10.24 9.00 14.63
C ARG A 80 -10.28 10.52 14.61
N ARG A 81 -10.99 11.15 15.57
CA ARG A 81 -11.06 12.62 15.65
C ARG A 81 -9.67 13.23 15.84
N ALA A 82 -8.85 12.66 16.71
CA ALA A 82 -7.48 13.11 16.94
C ALA A 82 -6.62 12.97 15.68
N SER A 83 -6.76 11.86 14.95
CA SER A 83 -6.02 11.60 13.70
C SER A 83 -6.41 12.59 12.59
N LEU A 84 -7.71 12.85 12.40
CA LEU A 84 -8.20 13.85 11.46
C LEU A 84 -7.78 15.28 11.87
N GLY A 85 -7.84 15.59 13.17
CA GLY A 85 -7.34 16.84 13.73
C GLY A 85 -5.85 17.04 13.42
N HIS A 86 -5.03 16.03 13.66
CA HIS A 86 -3.60 16.07 13.35
C HIS A 86 -3.34 16.32 11.85
N LEU A 87 -4.05 15.62 10.95
CA LEU A 87 -3.95 15.86 9.50
C LEU A 87 -4.34 17.30 9.12
N SER A 88 -5.38 17.85 9.74
CA SER A 88 -5.82 19.23 9.45
C SER A 88 -4.81 20.29 9.87
N GLN A 89 -4.01 20.02 10.90
CA GLN A 89 -3.10 21.01 11.51
C GLN A 89 -1.63 20.82 11.11
N SER A 90 -1.21 19.60 10.74
CA SER A 90 0.18 19.26 10.44
C SER A 90 0.43 19.17 8.93
N GLU A 91 1.28 20.03 8.39
CA GLU A 91 1.72 19.94 6.99
C GLU A 91 2.48 18.63 6.73
N THR A 92 3.36 18.22 7.65
CA THR A 92 4.12 16.96 7.54
C THR A 92 3.19 15.76 7.42
N ALA A 93 2.11 15.72 8.21
CA ALA A 93 1.13 14.64 8.14
C ALA A 93 0.37 14.62 6.80
N ARG A 94 0.01 15.80 6.27
CA ARG A 94 -0.61 15.90 4.93
C ARG A 94 0.35 15.47 3.83
N ARG A 95 1.63 15.79 3.96
CA ARG A 95 2.66 15.37 3.00
C ARG A 95 2.84 13.86 2.98
N ASP A 96 2.96 13.21 4.14
CA ASP A 96 3.02 11.74 4.22
C ASP A 96 1.76 11.10 3.60
N LEU A 97 0.57 11.63 3.92
CA LEU A 97 -0.67 11.15 3.30
C LEU A 97 -0.64 11.29 1.78
N ALA A 98 -0.21 12.45 1.26
CA ALA A 98 -0.13 12.70 -0.17
C ALA A 98 0.86 11.76 -0.87
N GLU A 99 2.06 11.57 -0.31
CA GLU A 99 3.08 10.64 -0.83
C GLU A 99 2.56 9.20 -0.91
N ASN A 100 1.89 8.74 0.15
CA ASN A 100 1.29 7.41 0.14
C ASN A 100 0.09 7.35 -0.83
N TYR A 101 -0.69 8.42 -1.00
CA TYR A 101 -1.85 8.46 -1.89
C TYR A 101 -1.47 8.46 -3.38
N VAL A 102 -0.48 9.25 -3.79
CA VAL A 102 0.02 9.24 -5.19
C VAL A 102 0.78 7.96 -5.53
N GLY A 103 1.37 7.30 -4.52
CA GLY A 103 2.07 6.04 -4.67
C GLY A 103 3.59 6.21 -4.62
N LEU A 104 4.25 5.26 -3.96
CA LEU A 104 5.70 5.29 -3.75
C LEU A 104 6.47 4.89 -5.03
N PRO A 105 7.75 5.28 -5.17
CA PRO A 105 8.61 4.87 -6.29
C PRO A 105 8.71 3.35 -6.48
N PHE A 106 8.93 2.90 -7.71
CA PHE A 106 8.99 1.48 -8.11
C PHE A 106 10.34 0.83 -7.79
#